data_AF-A0A531KLA9-F1
#
_entry.id   AF-A0A531KLA9-F1
#
_cell.length_a   1.000
_cell.length_b   1.000
_cell.length_c   1.000
_cell.angle_alpha   90.00
_cell.angle_beta   90.00
_cell.angle_gamma   90.00
#
_symmetry.space_group_name_H-M   'P 1'
#
loop_
_entity.id
_entity.type
_entity.pdbx_description
1 polymer ?
#
loop_
_entity_poly.entity_id
_entity_poly.type
_entity_poly.pdbx_seq_one_letter_code
_entity_poly.pdbx_strand_id
1 'polypeptide(L)'
;MNVRFFALFAGVFCITLAVVTQGVLPFVEPSSRTTRVTSVVRTDFGQLKWTVAEATDYTEQQRRGRNIYLREGCWYCHSQFVRPVTGEIRRWGPVSEAGEYAYDVPHLLGTRRIGPD
;
A
#
# COMPACT_ATOMS: atom_id res chain seq x y z
N MET A 1 -15.97 -20.75 -43.64
CA MET A 1 -15.21 -19.78 -42.80
C MET A 1 -13.71 -19.98 -43.03
N ASN A 2 -12.94 -18.91 -43.15
CA ASN A 2 -11.53 -18.94 -43.58
C ASN A 2 -10.58 -18.76 -42.38
N VAL A 3 -9.40 -19.41 -42.38
CA VAL A 3 -8.43 -19.40 -41.25
C VAL A 3 -8.03 -17.98 -40.83
N ARG A 4 -7.92 -17.07 -41.81
CA ARG A 4 -7.62 -15.64 -41.58
C ARG A 4 -8.67 -14.94 -40.71
N PHE A 5 -9.95 -15.30 -40.88
CA PHE A 5 -11.04 -14.73 -40.09
C PHE A 5 -10.95 -15.15 -38.63
N PHE A 6 -10.66 -16.42 -38.37
CA PHE A 6 -10.46 -16.93 -37.01
C PHE A 6 -9.24 -16.31 -36.32
N ALA A 7 -8.13 -16.16 -37.04
CA ALA A 7 -6.93 -15.53 -36.50
C ALA A 7 -7.16 -14.06 -36.10
N LEU A 8 -7.87 -13.30 -36.93
CA LEU A 8 -8.22 -11.91 -36.60
C LEU A 8 -9.14 -11.83 -35.37
N PHE A 9 -10.17 -12.67 -35.32
CA PHE A 9 -11.10 -12.68 -34.19
C PHE A 9 -10.40 -13.08 -32.88
N ALA A 10 -9.54 -14.11 -32.92
CA ALA A 10 -8.74 -14.52 -31.78
C ALA A 10 -7.79 -13.41 -31.31
N GLY A 11 -7.13 -12.71 -32.24
CA GLY A 11 -6.25 -11.59 -31.92
C GLY A 11 -7.00 -10.44 -31.23
N VAL A 12 -8.13 -10.01 -31.81
CA VAL A 12 -8.98 -8.96 -31.21
C VAL A 12 -9.47 -9.39 -29.83
N PHE A 13 -9.96 -10.62 -29.68
CA PHE A 13 -10.43 -11.15 -28.41
C PHE A 13 -9.34 -11.17 -27.33
N CYS A 14 -8.12 -11.62 -27.66
CA CYS A 14 -7.02 -11.64 -26.70
C CYS A 14 -6.62 -10.22 -26.27
N ILE A 15 -6.59 -9.26 -27.21
CA ILE A 15 -6.28 -7.86 -26.90
C ILE A 15 -7.36 -7.24 -26.01
N THR A 16 -8.64 -7.43 -26.36
CA THR A 16 -9.73 -6.89 -25.54
C THR A 16 -9.75 -7.52 -24.15
N LEU A 17 -9.53 -8.84 -24.05
CA LEU A 17 -9.42 -9.52 -22.76
C LEU A 17 -8.26 -8.96 -21.92
N ALA A 18 -7.09 -8.72 -22.52
CA ALA A 18 -5.94 -8.14 -21.82
C ALA A 18 -6.24 -6.72 -21.33
N VAL A 19 -6.79 -5.84 -22.18
CA VAL A 19 -7.16 -4.47 -21.81
C VAL A 19 -8.21 -4.45 -20.70
N VAL A 20 -9.19 -5.34 -20.75
CA VAL A 20 -10.22 -5.42 -19.70
C VAL A 20 -9.63 -5.92 -18.39
N THR A 21 -8.89 -7.02 -18.41
CA THR A 21 -8.41 -7.67 -17.19
C THR A 21 -7.25 -6.94 -16.52
N GLN A 22 -6.35 -6.33 -17.29
CA GLN A 22 -5.16 -5.65 -16.76
C GLN A 22 -5.32 -4.12 -16.72
N GLY A 23 -6.19 -3.56 -17.56
CA GLY A 23 -6.45 -2.13 -17.61
C GLY A 23 -7.70 -1.77 -16.82
N VAL A 24 -8.87 -2.16 -17.30
CA VAL A 24 -10.15 -1.67 -16.76
C VAL A 24 -10.45 -2.23 -15.37
N LEU A 25 -10.35 -3.54 -15.19
CA LEU A 25 -10.81 -4.23 -13.99
C LEU A 25 -10.09 -3.76 -12.72
N PRO A 26 -8.75 -3.56 -12.69
CA PRO A 26 -8.08 -3.00 -11.53
C PRO A 26 -8.56 -1.61 -11.12
N PHE A 27 -8.98 -0.76 -12.07
CA PHE A 27 -9.49 0.57 -11.74
C PHE A 27 -10.93 0.56 -11.23
N VAL A 28 -11.72 -0.45 -11.57
CA VAL A 28 -13.11 -0.61 -11.14
C VAL A 28 -13.19 -1.30 -9.78
N GLU A 29 -12.20 -2.14 -9.46
CA GLU A 29 -12.12 -2.90 -8.23
C GLU A 29 -11.91 -1.97 -7.01
N PRO A 30 -12.93 -1.79 -6.12
CA PRO A 30 -12.86 -0.82 -5.03
C PRO A 30 -11.77 -1.14 -4.00
N SER A 31 -11.42 -2.43 -3.88
CA SER A 31 -10.36 -2.87 -2.96
C SER A 31 -8.98 -2.31 -3.31
N SER A 32 -8.77 -1.85 -4.57
CA SER A 32 -7.52 -1.19 -4.99
C SER A 32 -7.35 0.25 -4.47
N ARG A 33 -8.42 0.88 -3.98
CA ARG A 33 -8.44 2.31 -3.58
C ARG A 33 -8.88 2.54 -2.13
N THR A 34 -8.83 1.51 -1.30
CA THR A 34 -9.24 1.64 0.10
C THR A 34 -8.22 2.49 0.88
N THR A 35 -8.66 3.60 1.44
CA THR A 35 -7.94 4.40 2.45
C THR A 35 -8.30 3.98 3.88
N ARG A 36 -9.27 3.07 4.02
CA ARG A 36 -9.66 2.52 5.31
C ARG A 36 -8.63 1.48 5.74
N VAL A 37 -7.94 1.77 6.83
CA VAL A 37 -6.80 1.00 7.34
C VAL A 37 -6.90 0.73 8.82
N THR A 38 -6.21 -0.31 9.28
CA THR A 38 -6.05 -0.58 10.71
C THR A 38 -5.11 0.43 11.35
N SER A 39 -5.56 1.10 12.41
CA SER A 39 -4.75 2.01 13.23
C SER A 39 -4.70 1.54 14.68
N VAL A 40 -3.67 1.96 15.41
CA VAL A 40 -3.52 1.68 16.84
C VAL A 40 -3.72 2.95 17.62
N VAL A 41 -4.72 2.96 18.51
CA VAL A 41 -5.01 4.07 19.40
C VAL A 41 -4.71 3.65 20.83
N ARG A 42 -4.12 4.57 21.60
CA ARG A 42 -3.92 4.38 23.03
C ARG A 42 -5.19 4.81 23.77
N THR A 43 -5.74 3.92 24.58
CA THR A 43 -6.92 4.23 25.41
C THR A 43 -6.53 5.07 26.63
N ASP A 44 -7.52 5.64 27.31
CA ASP A 44 -7.31 6.40 28.56
C ASP A 44 -6.67 5.54 29.66
N PHE A 45 -6.88 4.22 29.61
CA PHE A 45 -6.25 3.24 30.49
C PHE A 45 -4.83 2.85 30.06
N GLY A 46 -4.28 3.50 29.02
CA GLY A 46 -2.95 3.27 28.49
C GLY A 46 -2.80 2.02 27.63
N GLN A 47 -3.90 1.31 27.33
CA GLN A 47 -3.90 0.08 26.52
C GLN A 47 -3.85 0.41 25.03
N LEU A 48 -3.24 -0.48 24.23
CA LEU A 48 -3.26 -0.37 22.78
C LEU A 48 -4.51 -1.08 22.24
N LYS A 49 -5.36 -0.34 21.54
CA LYS A 49 -6.55 -0.88 20.88
C LYS A 49 -6.44 -0.68 19.37
N TRP A 50 -6.82 -1.73 18.64
CA TRP A 50 -6.87 -1.73 17.18
C TRP A 50 -8.21 -1.15 16.75
N THR A 51 -8.14 -0.15 15.90
CA THR A 51 -9.31 0.55 15.36
C THR A 51 -9.20 0.68 13.86
N VAL A 52 -10.31 0.97 13.22
CA VAL A 52 -10.31 1.28 11.80
C VAL A 52 -10.29 2.80 11.66
N ALA A 53 -9.35 3.31 10.89
CA ALA A 53 -9.25 4.73 10.57
C ALA A 53 -9.19 4.93 9.05
N GLU A 54 -9.44 6.16 8.62
CA GLU A 54 -9.22 6.56 7.24
C GLU A 54 -7.85 7.24 7.15
N ALA A 55 -7.01 6.79 6.22
CA ALA A 55 -5.75 7.43 5.91
C ALA A 55 -6.04 8.84 5.37
N THR A 56 -5.30 9.82 5.85
CA THR A 56 -5.41 11.22 5.40
C THR A 56 -4.06 11.71 4.91
N ASP A 57 -4.07 12.77 4.10
CA ASP A 57 -2.84 13.44 3.71
C ASP A 57 -2.13 14.05 4.94
N TYR A 58 -0.83 14.22 4.81
CA TYR A 58 0.02 14.83 5.82
C TYR A 58 -0.36 16.28 6.05
N THR A 59 -0.41 16.69 7.32
CA THR A 59 -0.41 18.12 7.65
C THR A 59 0.90 18.76 7.18
N GLU A 60 0.91 20.08 7.04
CA GLU A 60 2.11 20.81 6.62
C GLU A 60 3.33 20.52 7.52
N GLN A 61 3.12 20.43 8.85
CA GLN A 61 4.21 20.09 9.76
C GLN A 61 4.71 18.65 9.55
N GLN A 62 3.80 17.69 9.36
CA GLN A 62 4.17 16.30 9.10
C GLN A 62 4.90 16.14 7.76
N ARG A 63 4.45 16.85 6.72
CA ARG A 63 5.10 16.87 5.40
C ARG A 63 6.52 17.42 5.47
N ARG A 64 6.73 18.50 6.24
CA ARG A 64 8.08 19.01 6.52
C ARG A 64 8.93 17.99 7.28
N GLY A 65 8.37 17.30 8.27
CA GLY A 65 9.03 16.21 8.98
C GLY A 65 9.44 15.05 8.06
N ARG A 66 8.54 14.65 7.14
CA ARG A 66 8.79 13.61 6.13
C ARG A 66 9.94 14.01 5.21
N ASN A 67 10.00 15.27 4.77
CA ASN A 67 11.11 15.76 3.95
C ASN A 67 12.47 15.67 4.67
N ILE A 68 12.48 15.89 5.99
CA ILE A 68 13.69 15.68 6.80
C ILE A 68 14.03 14.19 6.87
N TYR A 69 13.05 13.33 7.17
CA TYR A 69 13.23 11.87 7.21
C TYR A 69 13.83 11.32 5.90
N LEU A 70 13.36 11.83 4.76
CA LEU A 70 13.90 11.56 3.43
C LEU A 70 15.33 12.05 3.27
N ARG A 71 15.59 13.32 3.60
CA ARG A 71 16.90 13.98 3.45
C ARG A 71 18.00 13.30 4.27
N GLU A 72 17.68 12.92 5.51
CA GLU A 72 18.62 12.25 6.41
C GLU A 72 18.78 10.75 6.09
N GLY A 73 18.00 10.21 5.14
CA GLY A 73 18.11 8.82 4.73
C GLY A 73 17.65 7.81 5.79
N CYS A 74 16.74 8.20 6.68
CA CYS A 74 16.27 7.32 7.77
C CYS A 74 15.70 5.99 7.24
N TRP A 75 15.05 6.04 6.07
CA TRP A 75 14.46 4.88 5.39
C TRP A 75 15.47 3.80 4.96
N TYR A 76 16.78 4.11 4.93
CA TYR A 76 17.82 3.11 4.68
C TYR A 76 18.02 2.15 5.86
N CYS A 77 17.70 2.61 7.08
CA CYS A 77 17.87 1.84 8.32
C CYS A 77 16.54 1.38 8.91
N HIS A 78 15.46 2.13 8.69
CA HIS A 78 14.13 1.91 9.23
C HIS A 78 13.14 1.64 8.10
N SER A 79 12.55 0.44 8.08
CA SER A 79 11.47 0.16 7.13
C SER A 79 10.17 0.69 7.68
N GLN A 80 9.25 1.08 6.81
CA GLN A 80 7.90 1.45 7.21
C GLN A 80 6.92 0.40 6.69
N PHE A 81 7.17 -0.89 6.97
CA PHE A 81 6.38 -2.01 6.43
C PHE A 81 6.40 -3.22 7.35
N VAL A 82 5.35 -3.37 8.15
CA VAL A 82 5.15 -4.54 9.01
C VAL A 82 4.67 -5.72 8.18
N ARG A 83 5.51 -6.75 8.10
CA ARG A 83 5.30 -7.92 7.23
C ARG A 83 4.29 -8.92 7.82
N PRO A 84 3.50 -9.64 7.00
CA PRO A 84 2.58 -10.69 7.46
C PRO A 84 3.32 -12.00 7.76
N VAL A 85 4.34 -11.95 8.63
CA VAL A 85 5.11 -13.12 9.07
C VAL A 85 5.06 -13.27 10.59
N THR A 86 5.36 -14.48 11.08
CA THR A 86 5.23 -14.81 12.50
C THR A 86 6.08 -13.89 13.38
N GLY A 87 5.45 -13.33 14.41
CA GLY A 87 6.12 -12.51 15.43
C GLY A 87 6.26 -11.02 15.11
N GLU A 88 6.08 -10.59 13.86
CA GLU A 88 6.07 -9.16 13.50
C GLU A 88 4.93 -8.42 14.20
N ILE A 89 3.73 -9.01 14.20
CA ILE A 89 2.55 -8.39 14.81
C ILE A 89 2.76 -8.06 16.29
N ARG A 90 3.46 -8.95 17.00
CA ARG A 90 3.76 -8.77 18.41
C ARG A 90 4.85 -7.72 18.66
N ARG A 91 5.74 -7.49 17.69
CA ARG A 91 6.85 -6.54 17.81
C ARG A 91 6.44 -5.12 17.43
N TRP A 92 5.72 -4.96 16.32
CA TRP A 92 5.48 -3.66 15.69
C TRP A 92 4.00 -3.27 15.58
N GLY A 93 3.08 -4.22 15.70
CA GLY A 93 1.64 -3.98 15.62
C GLY A 93 0.98 -4.54 14.36
N PRO A 94 -0.09 -3.91 13.84
CA PRO A 94 -0.79 -4.37 12.64
C PRO A 94 0.14 -4.63 11.46
N VAL A 95 -0.20 -5.63 10.66
CA VAL A 95 0.41 -5.81 9.34
C VAL A 95 0.06 -4.58 8.52
N SER A 96 1.05 -4.02 7.84
CA SER A 96 0.85 -2.82 7.03
C SER A 96 -0.08 -3.10 5.86
N GLU A 97 -1.03 -2.19 5.66
CA GLU A 97 -2.03 -2.24 4.60
C GLU A 97 -1.70 -1.28 3.46
N ALA A 98 -2.06 -1.63 2.22
CA ALA A 98 -1.75 -0.80 1.05
C ALA A 98 -2.33 0.63 1.16
N GLY A 99 -3.49 0.79 1.81
CA GLY A 99 -4.14 2.07 2.02
C GLY A 99 -3.36 3.05 2.89
N GLU A 100 -2.42 2.58 3.73
CA GLU A 100 -1.62 3.43 4.62
C GLU A 100 -0.71 4.36 3.82
N TYR A 101 -0.33 3.92 2.63
CA TYR A 101 0.61 4.60 1.74
C TYR A 101 -0.10 5.39 0.63
N ALA A 102 -1.43 5.58 0.72
CA ALA A 102 -2.20 6.26 -0.32
C ALA A 102 -1.69 7.69 -0.65
N TYR A 103 -1.11 8.37 0.35
CA TYR A 103 -0.57 9.73 0.23
C TYR A 103 0.97 9.78 0.24
N ASP A 104 1.62 8.62 0.21
CA ASP A 104 3.07 8.49 0.29
C ASP A 104 3.70 8.52 -1.10
N VAL A 105 4.07 9.73 -1.56
CA VAL A 105 4.73 9.92 -2.86
C VAL A 105 6.09 10.62 -2.68
N PRO A 106 7.23 9.91 -2.85
CA PRO A 106 7.34 8.46 -3.04
C PRO A 106 7.04 7.69 -1.74
N HIS A 107 6.70 6.41 -1.89
CA HIS A 107 6.60 5.49 -0.75
C HIS A 107 7.98 5.21 -0.15
N LEU A 108 8.02 4.89 1.14
CA LEU A 108 9.26 4.68 1.91
C LEU A 108 9.33 3.30 2.57
N LEU A 109 8.74 2.32 1.88
CA LEU A 109 8.90 0.91 2.22
C LEU A 109 10.39 0.54 2.17
N GLY A 110 11.00 0.40 3.33
CA GLY A 110 12.41 0.04 3.45
C GLY A 110 12.66 -1.42 3.08
N THR A 111 13.82 -1.68 2.47
CA THR A 111 14.26 -3.04 2.09
C THR A 111 15.18 -3.69 3.13
N ARG A 112 15.65 -2.90 4.11
CA ARG A 112 16.58 -3.30 5.15
C ARG A 112 16.14 -2.73 6.50
N ARG A 113 16.35 -3.51 7.56
CA ARG A 113 16.14 -3.10 8.96
C ARG A 113 17.46 -3.20 9.70
N ILE A 114 18.13 -2.06 9.87
CA ILE A 114 19.24 -1.92 10.82
C ILE A 114 18.66 -1.47 12.16
N GLY A 115 17.74 -0.51 12.12
CA GLY A 115 16.87 -0.17 13.23
C GLY A 115 15.54 -0.94 13.18
N PRO A 116 14.69 -0.76 14.21
CA PRO A 116 13.28 -1.13 14.17
C PRO A 116 12.54 -0.64 12.92
N ASP A 117 11.41 -1.28 12.62
CA ASP A 117 10.41 -0.69 11.71
C ASP A 117 9.94 0.65 12.31
#